data_AF-A0A8T6I0Q3-F1
#
_entry.id   AF-A0A8T6I0Q3-F1
#
_cell.length_a   1.000
_cell.length_b   1.000
_cell.length_c   1.000
_cell.angle_alpha   90.00
_cell.angle_beta   90.00
_cell.angle_gamma   90.00
#
_symmetry.space_group_name_H-M   'P 1'
#
loop_
_entity.id
_entity.type
_entity.pdbx_description
1 polymer ?
#
loop_
_entity_poly.entity_id
_entity_poly.type
_entity_poly.pdbx_seq_one_letter_code
_entity_poly.pdbx_strand_id
1 'polypeptide(L)'
;MRTKGTTGAFAVGLAVLLASSHDGSASERQGPDAEVSTLVEIAAIANGFDRNGPLYALIADADRERIERWLADVEDLPETPYRGDISRVLYVRFASLDPAAAVDHALQTRANPAVVSTVFRAWAHVDLAAAVGRAAELPTGVRPDAARALLQLDLPAEERESIAERLGTRPAVVEISKPEVPAPVQAYDVALSRIGELSDHGLRRKEAMSAASAWAEADPASALAAIFAWESDGDVKDSMLWRIMYGWAETDARAAMDWLLASSSHQLPDLVSTAFWNLAKSDLADAEALVATLPSEEARRNARWGVFGAIQVKGDFDRMLTAFADLDARDQSMAVSGVVRLLARESPERAFDWLTSLDQRVREEAFDWSLASILRRDPALTKELIRGLADPGLRIKAALAATRLGNVGPEDLHWAESLGIEAEYAPVVGDVFYGWFGHDAQGASAALRRYSRGPARDDALDRLVGANLSAFDPQAAERLFDAIESPAKRRTAARRLHRYYTQVDPNERKALAYQDLATDEDS
;
A
#
# COMPACT_ATOMS: atom_id res chain seq x y z
N MET A 1 66.21 -25.46 8.52
CA MET A 1 65.86 -26.50 9.51
C MET A 1 65.32 -25.80 10.75
N ARG A 2 64.13 -26.21 11.22
CA ARG A 2 63.32 -25.69 12.35
C ARG A 2 62.53 -24.39 12.11
N THR A 3 61.26 -24.65 11.83
CA THR A 3 60.05 -23.84 11.92
C THR A 3 59.75 -23.41 13.37
N LYS A 4 59.10 -22.25 13.54
CA LYS A 4 58.03 -22.02 14.52
C LYS A 4 57.13 -20.89 14.00
N GLY A 5 55.88 -21.25 13.73
CA GLY A 5 54.80 -20.32 13.43
C GLY A 5 53.94 -20.06 14.66
N THR A 6 53.19 -18.97 14.59
CA THR A 6 52.04 -18.67 15.45
C THR A 6 51.13 -17.76 14.64
N THR A 7 50.12 -18.37 14.02
CA THR A 7 48.96 -17.67 13.46
C THR A 7 47.78 -18.08 14.33
N GLY A 8 47.28 -17.14 15.14
CA GLY A 8 46.03 -17.29 15.85
C GLY A 8 44.88 -16.90 14.92
N ALA A 9 43.94 -17.82 14.73
CA ALA A 9 42.67 -17.54 14.06
C ALA A 9 41.61 -17.33 15.15
N PHE A 10 41.04 -16.11 15.18
CA PHE A 10 39.78 -15.81 15.86
C PHE A 10 38.64 -16.27 14.96
N ALA A 11 37.88 -17.28 15.39
CA ALA A 11 36.57 -17.61 14.84
C ALA A 11 35.54 -17.31 15.93
N VAL A 12 34.72 -16.28 15.71
CA VAL A 12 33.56 -15.95 16.57
C VAL A 12 32.39 -16.79 16.08
N GLY A 13 31.96 -17.72 16.94
CA GLY A 13 30.91 -18.69 16.65
C GLY A 13 29.50 -18.16 16.83
N LEU A 14 28.63 -18.48 15.87
CA LEU A 14 27.19 -18.54 16.04
C LEU A 14 26.81 -20.01 16.28
N ALA A 15 27.17 -20.53 17.45
CA ALA A 15 26.83 -21.91 17.86
C ALA A 15 27.01 -22.10 19.38
N VAL A 16 26.28 -21.37 20.22
CA VAL A 16 26.08 -21.74 21.64
C VAL A 16 24.72 -21.27 22.13
N LEU A 17 23.70 -22.10 21.92
CA LEU A 17 22.57 -22.24 22.84
C LEU A 17 21.86 -23.54 22.48
N LEU A 18 22.51 -24.66 22.77
CA LEU A 18 21.93 -25.98 23.02
C LEU A 18 23.09 -26.95 23.34
N ALA A 19 23.07 -27.50 24.57
CA ALA A 19 23.83 -28.64 25.10
C ALA A 19 24.90 -28.32 26.19
N SER A 20 24.49 -28.43 27.46
CA SER A 20 25.22 -29.14 28.53
C SER A 20 24.40 -29.18 29.83
N SER A 21 23.57 -30.21 29.98
CA SER A 21 23.42 -30.94 31.25
C SER A 21 22.90 -32.34 30.92
N HIS A 22 23.85 -33.28 30.84
CA HIS A 22 23.58 -34.71 30.89
C HIS A 22 24.08 -35.18 32.24
N ASP A 23 23.18 -35.26 33.21
CA ASP A 23 23.24 -36.34 34.19
C ASP A 23 21.85 -36.60 34.81
N GLY A 24 21.39 -37.85 34.65
CA GLY A 24 20.45 -38.54 35.53
C GLY A 24 19.04 -37.98 35.72
N SER A 25 18.12 -38.31 34.81
CA SER A 25 16.85 -39.01 35.11
C SER A 25 15.91 -38.97 33.91
N ALA A 26 15.66 -40.14 33.32
CA ALA A 26 14.64 -40.34 32.32
C ALA A 26 13.26 -40.15 32.95
N SER A 27 12.75 -38.91 32.90
CA SER A 27 11.32 -38.62 33.04
C SER A 27 10.79 -38.43 31.64
N GLU A 28 10.06 -39.44 31.18
CA GLU A 28 9.26 -39.48 29.97
C GLU A 28 8.20 -38.36 30.03
N ARG A 29 8.59 -37.13 29.67
CA ARG A 29 7.62 -36.06 29.39
C ARG A 29 7.04 -36.33 28.01
N GLN A 30 5.98 -37.14 27.99
CA GLN A 30 4.95 -37.01 26.95
C GLN A 30 4.34 -35.62 27.09
N GLY A 31 4.97 -34.63 26.44
CA GLY A 31 4.34 -33.35 26.19
C GLY A 31 3.16 -33.55 25.23
N PRO A 32 2.12 -32.72 25.29
CA PRO A 32 1.01 -32.80 24.37
C PRO A 32 1.56 -32.77 22.94
N ASP A 33 1.09 -33.66 22.09
CA ASP A 33 1.34 -33.64 20.64
C ASP A 33 1.04 -32.22 20.15
N ALA A 34 2.08 -31.40 20.01
CA ALA A 34 1.96 -30.09 19.42
C ALA A 34 1.61 -30.34 17.96
N GLU A 35 0.31 -30.27 17.64
CA GLU A 35 -0.16 -30.31 16.27
C GLU A 35 0.73 -29.38 15.45
N VAL A 36 1.48 -29.96 14.51
CA VAL A 36 2.38 -29.22 13.64
C VAL A 36 1.50 -28.29 12.82
N SER A 37 1.49 -27.01 13.18
CA SER A 37 0.64 -26.02 12.51
C SER A 37 0.93 -26.02 11.01
N THR A 38 -0.13 -26.03 10.21
CA THR A 38 0.01 -25.98 8.75
C THR A 38 0.48 -24.59 8.31
N LEU A 39 1.08 -24.50 7.11
CA LEU A 39 1.50 -23.20 6.56
C LEU A 39 0.32 -22.21 6.45
N VAL A 40 -0.89 -22.73 6.18
CA VAL A 40 -2.14 -21.95 6.10
C VAL A 40 -2.51 -21.37 7.46
N GLU A 41 -2.43 -22.17 8.53
CA GLU A 41 -2.69 -21.71 9.90
C GLU A 41 -1.69 -20.64 10.33
N ILE A 42 -0.40 -20.86 10.03
CA ILE A 42 0.66 -19.89 10.31
C ILE A 42 0.42 -18.59 9.54
N ALA A 43 0.01 -18.65 8.27
CA ALA A 43 -0.27 -17.49 7.44
C ALA A 43 -1.48 -16.66 7.94
N ALA A 44 -2.42 -17.30 8.65
CA ALA A 44 -3.56 -16.62 9.26
C ALA A 44 -3.21 -15.81 10.52
N ILE A 45 -2.01 -15.99 11.08
CA ILE A 45 -1.56 -15.23 12.27
C ILE A 45 -1.30 -13.76 11.85
N ALA A 46 -2.15 -12.87 12.38
CA ALA A 46 -2.18 -11.46 12.02
C ALA A 46 -0.94 -10.67 12.49
N ASN A 47 -0.29 -11.10 13.58
CA ASN A 47 0.91 -10.46 14.09
C ASN A 47 2.17 -11.12 13.50
N GLY A 48 3.07 -10.33 12.90
CA GLY A 48 4.30 -10.85 12.29
C GLY A 48 5.26 -11.53 13.28
N PHE A 49 5.34 -11.03 14.53
CA PHE A 49 6.19 -11.63 15.56
C PHE A 49 5.65 -13.01 16.00
N ASP A 50 4.36 -13.09 16.30
CA ASP A 50 3.71 -14.34 16.74
C ASP A 50 3.72 -15.40 15.63
N ARG A 51 3.68 -14.98 14.36
CA ARG A 51 3.78 -15.88 13.20
C ARG A 51 5.17 -16.48 13.03
N ASN A 52 6.22 -15.69 13.27
CA ASN A 52 7.58 -16.09 12.93
C ASN A 52 8.05 -17.28 13.75
N GLY A 53 7.66 -17.39 15.03
CA GLY A 53 8.01 -18.52 15.89
C GLY A 53 7.56 -19.88 15.30
N PRO A 54 6.24 -20.09 15.09
CA PRO A 54 5.72 -21.29 14.43
C PRO A 54 6.32 -21.53 13.03
N LEU A 55 6.54 -20.46 12.24
CA LEU A 55 7.15 -20.59 10.91
C LEU A 55 8.57 -21.16 10.99
N TYR A 56 9.40 -20.65 11.89
CA TYR A 56 10.76 -21.18 12.10
C TYR A 56 10.74 -22.62 12.62
N ALA A 57 9.80 -22.95 13.51
CA ALA A 57 9.63 -24.32 13.99
C ALA A 57 9.22 -25.28 12.87
N LEU A 58 8.29 -24.87 12.01
CA LEU A 58 7.81 -25.67 10.87
C LEU A 58 8.94 -26.00 9.89
N ILE A 59 9.83 -25.05 9.60
CA ILE A 59 10.88 -25.20 8.58
C ILE A 59 12.19 -25.79 9.13
N ALA A 60 12.35 -25.92 10.45
CA ALA A 60 13.60 -26.31 11.10
C ALA A 60 14.13 -27.66 10.58
N ASP A 61 13.24 -28.63 10.42
CA ASP A 61 13.54 -29.99 9.94
C ASP A 61 13.05 -30.24 8.51
N ALA A 62 12.63 -29.19 7.80
CA ALA A 62 12.20 -29.33 6.42
C ALA A 62 13.39 -29.59 5.49
N ASP A 63 13.20 -30.56 4.59
CA ASP A 63 14.07 -30.84 3.47
C ASP A 63 13.75 -29.94 2.27
N ARG A 64 14.55 -30.06 1.21
CA ARG A 64 14.42 -29.26 0.00
C ARG A 64 13.04 -29.40 -0.65
N GLU A 65 12.57 -30.63 -0.84
CA GLU A 65 11.30 -30.91 -1.54
C GLU A 65 10.11 -30.33 -0.76
N ARG A 66 10.16 -30.38 0.58
CA ARG A 66 9.13 -29.78 1.43
C ARG A 66 9.12 -28.26 1.33
N ILE A 67 10.28 -27.60 1.28
CA ILE A 67 10.36 -26.15 1.10
C ILE A 67 9.84 -25.73 -0.29
N GLU A 68 10.20 -26.43 -1.36
CA GLU A 68 9.68 -26.17 -2.72
C GLU A 68 8.15 -26.29 -2.77
N ARG A 69 7.59 -27.33 -2.15
CA ARG A 69 6.13 -27.51 -2.06
C ARG A 69 5.46 -26.35 -1.32
N TRP A 70 6.00 -25.94 -0.17
CA TRP A 70 5.47 -24.80 0.57
C TRP A 70 5.62 -23.48 -0.19
N LEU A 71 6.67 -23.29 -0.99
CA LEU A 71 6.79 -22.11 -1.85
C LEU A 71 5.73 -22.09 -2.95
N ALA A 72 5.32 -23.24 -3.48
CA ALA A 72 4.17 -23.34 -4.36
C ALA A 72 2.86 -23.04 -3.62
N ASP A 73 2.67 -23.60 -2.42
CA ASP A 73 1.48 -23.35 -1.59
C ASP A 73 1.34 -21.88 -1.18
N VAL A 74 2.45 -21.14 -1.04
CA VAL A 74 2.44 -19.70 -0.79
C VAL A 74 1.69 -18.95 -1.90
N GLU A 75 1.65 -19.47 -3.12
CA GLU A 75 0.93 -18.82 -4.21
C GLU A 75 -0.60 -18.83 -4.02
N ASP A 76 -1.10 -19.85 -3.35
CA ASP A 76 -2.51 -20.08 -3.05
C ASP A 76 -2.94 -19.47 -1.71
N LEU A 77 -1.99 -18.97 -0.91
CA LEU A 77 -2.32 -18.25 0.32
C LEU A 77 -3.09 -16.97 0.01
N PRO A 78 -4.07 -16.59 0.85
CA PRO A 78 -4.75 -15.31 0.75
C PRO A 78 -3.76 -14.15 0.62
N GLU A 79 -4.11 -13.12 -0.16
CA GLU A 79 -3.29 -11.91 -0.29
C GLU A 79 -3.24 -11.16 1.05
N THR A 80 -2.29 -11.55 1.89
CA THR A 80 -1.96 -10.87 3.14
C THR A 80 -0.68 -10.05 2.95
N PRO A 81 -0.46 -9.00 3.76
CA PRO A 81 0.81 -8.26 3.79
C PRO A 81 2.03 -9.15 4.07
N TYR A 82 1.79 -10.37 4.55
CA TYR A 82 2.78 -11.27 5.12
C TYR A 82 3.18 -12.42 4.20
N ARG A 83 2.45 -12.64 3.12
CA ARG A 83 2.76 -13.65 2.11
C ARG A 83 4.22 -13.50 1.61
N GLY A 84 4.67 -12.27 1.43
CA GLY A 84 6.06 -11.96 1.07
C GLY A 84 7.09 -12.33 2.16
N ASP A 85 6.75 -12.12 3.45
CA ASP A 85 7.63 -12.50 4.57
C ASP A 85 7.77 -14.02 4.70
N ILE A 86 6.67 -14.76 4.55
CA ILE A 86 6.67 -16.22 4.58
C ILE A 86 7.56 -16.76 3.45
N SER A 87 7.35 -16.29 2.23
CA SER A 87 8.18 -16.64 1.08
C SER A 87 9.65 -16.33 1.34
N ARG A 88 9.97 -15.15 1.87
CA ARG A 88 11.35 -14.75 2.20
C ARG A 88 12.00 -15.72 3.19
N VAL A 89 11.31 -16.10 4.27
CA VAL A 89 11.84 -17.06 5.27
C VAL A 89 12.04 -18.45 4.66
N LEU A 90 11.10 -18.92 3.84
CA LEU A 90 11.25 -20.19 3.11
C LEU A 90 12.45 -20.17 2.16
N TYR A 91 12.67 -19.08 1.43
CA TYR A 91 13.85 -18.93 0.55
C TYR A 91 15.17 -18.86 1.32
N VAL A 92 15.22 -18.27 2.53
CA VAL A 92 16.41 -18.35 3.38
C VAL A 92 16.72 -19.81 3.73
N ARG A 93 15.70 -20.59 4.13
CA ARG A 93 15.87 -22.01 4.43
C ARG A 93 16.27 -22.80 3.18
N PHE A 94 15.63 -22.55 2.04
CA PHE A 94 15.98 -23.18 0.77
C PHE A 94 17.45 -22.92 0.43
N ALA A 95 17.89 -21.66 0.51
CA ALA A 95 19.26 -21.28 0.22
C ALA A 95 20.29 -21.96 1.16
N SER A 96 19.91 -22.22 2.42
CA SER A 96 20.78 -22.95 3.36
C SER A 96 20.90 -24.46 3.05
N LEU A 97 19.92 -25.04 2.35
CA LEU A 97 19.90 -26.45 1.96
C LEU A 97 20.56 -26.67 0.59
N ASP A 98 20.19 -25.84 -0.39
CA ASP A 98 20.67 -25.89 -1.77
C ASP A 98 20.56 -24.49 -2.40
N PRO A 99 21.61 -23.66 -2.30
CA PRO A 99 21.55 -22.28 -2.75
C PRO A 99 21.47 -22.12 -4.26
N ALA A 100 22.05 -23.05 -5.04
CA ALA A 100 21.95 -23.01 -6.49
C ALA A 100 20.50 -23.27 -6.94
N ALA A 101 19.86 -24.31 -6.39
CA ALA A 101 18.46 -24.59 -6.67
C ALA A 101 17.52 -23.46 -6.21
N ALA A 102 17.81 -22.83 -5.06
CA ALA A 102 17.03 -21.70 -4.57
C ALA A 102 17.08 -20.50 -5.53
N VAL A 103 18.26 -20.20 -6.12
CA VAL A 103 18.39 -19.16 -7.16
C VAL A 103 17.59 -19.53 -8.41
N ASP A 104 17.72 -20.77 -8.88
CA ASP A 104 17.03 -21.23 -10.08
C ASP A 104 15.51 -21.17 -9.92
N HIS A 105 15.01 -21.61 -8.76
CA HIS A 105 13.61 -21.51 -8.41
C HIS A 105 13.13 -20.05 -8.38
N ALA A 106 13.85 -19.15 -7.70
CA ALA A 106 13.49 -17.73 -7.63
C ALA A 106 13.45 -17.05 -9.02
N LEU A 107 14.35 -17.42 -9.93
CA LEU A 107 14.36 -16.93 -11.31
C LEU A 107 13.20 -17.50 -12.13
N GLN A 108 12.92 -18.80 -11.98
CA GLN A 108 11.87 -19.49 -12.72
C GLN A 108 10.48 -18.97 -12.36
N THR A 109 10.20 -18.76 -11.07
CA THR A 109 8.91 -18.23 -10.59
C THR A 109 8.80 -16.71 -10.74
N ARG A 110 9.82 -16.05 -11.33
CA ARG A 110 9.92 -14.59 -11.43
C ARG A 110 9.67 -13.91 -10.08
N ALA A 111 10.28 -14.47 -9.03
CA ALA A 111 10.14 -13.93 -7.68
C ALA A 111 10.56 -12.45 -7.64
N ASN A 112 10.01 -11.73 -6.66
CA ASN A 112 10.39 -10.34 -6.40
C ASN A 112 11.93 -10.22 -6.29
N PRO A 113 12.59 -9.20 -6.87
CA PRO A 113 14.03 -8.96 -6.73
C PRO A 113 14.58 -9.08 -5.30
N ALA A 114 13.80 -8.72 -4.28
CA ALA A 114 14.15 -8.88 -2.87
C ALA A 114 14.43 -10.35 -2.46
N VAL A 115 13.75 -11.32 -3.08
CA VAL A 115 13.98 -12.75 -2.88
C VAL A 115 15.34 -13.16 -3.43
N VAL A 116 15.69 -12.72 -4.65
CA VAL A 116 17.00 -12.99 -5.23
C VAL A 116 18.10 -12.45 -4.31
N SER A 117 17.97 -11.20 -3.85
CA SER A 117 18.92 -10.63 -2.89
C SER A 117 19.00 -11.42 -1.58
N THR A 118 17.87 -11.94 -1.09
CA THR A 118 17.83 -12.78 0.13
C THR A 118 18.59 -14.08 -0.07
N VAL A 119 18.38 -14.78 -1.19
CA VAL A 119 19.06 -16.05 -1.50
C VAL A 119 20.57 -15.85 -1.64
N PHE A 120 21.02 -14.81 -2.36
CA PHE A 120 22.46 -14.53 -2.52
C PHE A 120 23.14 -14.15 -1.21
N ARG A 121 22.44 -13.41 -0.32
CA ARG A 121 22.97 -13.11 1.01
C ARG A 121 23.13 -14.37 1.85
N ALA A 122 22.10 -15.23 1.87
CA ALA A 122 22.15 -16.50 2.60
C ALA A 122 23.24 -17.44 2.05
N TRP A 123 23.36 -17.56 0.72
CA TRP A 123 24.42 -18.33 0.08
C TRP A 123 25.80 -17.81 0.46
N ALA A 124 26.03 -16.49 0.36
CA ALA A 124 27.33 -15.91 0.61
C ALA A 124 27.82 -16.03 2.05
N HIS A 125 26.91 -16.21 3.03
CA HIS A 125 27.28 -16.55 4.40
C HIS A 125 27.86 -17.97 4.54
N VAL A 126 27.56 -18.87 3.61
CA VAL A 126 28.07 -20.25 3.58
C VAL A 126 29.27 -20.36 2.63
N ASP A 127 29.15 -19.82 1.41
CA ASP A 127 30.16 -19.86 0.37
C ASP A 127 30.08 -18.62 -0.53
N LEU A 128 30.81 -17.57 -0.14
CA LEU A 128 30.88 -16.31 -0.89
C LEU A 128 31.42 -16.51 -2.31
N ALA A 129 32.42 -17.36 -2.50
CA ALA A 129 33.07 -17.55 -3.79
C ALA A 129 32.11 -18.17 -4.81
N ALA A 130 31.36 -19.20 -4.40
CA ALA A 130 30.33 -19.82 -5.22
C ALA A 130 29.17 -18.85 -5.52
N ALA A 131 28.73 -18.07 -4.51
CA ALA A 131 27.69 -17.06 -4.69
C ALA A 131 28.10 -15.99 -5.71
N VAL A 132 29.33 -15.46 -5.64
CA VAL A 132 29.85 -14.49 -6.62
C VAL A 132 29.97 -15.13 -8.01
N GLY A 133 30.44 -16.38 -8.09
CA GLY A 133 30.50 -17.13 -9.34
C GLY A 133 29.13 -17.23 -10.02
N ARG A 134 28.12 -17.66 -9.27
CA ARG A 134 26.75 -17.75 -9.78
C ARG A 134 26.16 -16.40 -10.15
N ALA A 135 26.42 -15.35 -9.36
CA ALA A 135 25.95 -14.01 -9.67
C ALA A 135 26.50 -13.48 -11.00
N ALA A 136 27.75 -13.82 -11.35
CA ALA A 136 28.36 -13.41 -12.62
C ALA A 136 27.70 -14.06 -13.85
N GLU A 137 27.13 -15.26 -13.68
CA GLU A 137 26.41 -16.00 -14.72
C GLU A 137 24.97 -15.49 -14.95
N LEU A 138 24.43 -14.70 -14.02
CA LEU A 138 23.05 -14.22 -14.13
C LEU A 138 22.84 -13.32 -15.36
N PRO A 139 21.62 -13.31 -15.92
CA PRO A 139 21.21 -12.32 -16.92
C PRO A 139 21.42 -10.89 -16.41
N THR A 140 21.72 -9.97 -17.32
CA THR A 140 22.01 -8.56 -17.00
C THR A 140 20.88 -7.86 -16.25
N GLY A 141 19.63 -8.30 -16.40
CA GLY A 141 18.49 -7.75 -15.68
C GLY A 141 18.46 -8.08 -14.19
N VAL A 142 19.02 -9.22 -13.76
CA VAL A 142 18.95 -9.71 -12.36
C VAL A 142 20.29 -9.61 -11.63
N ARG A 143 21.40 -9.61 -12.39
CA ARG A 143 22.76 -9.46 -11.86
C ARG A 143 22.94 -8.27 -10.90
N PRO A 144 22.35 -7.07 -11.12
CA PRO A 144 22.49 -5.96 -10.19
C PRO A 144 21.94 -6.24 -8.79
N ASP A 145 20.87 -7.03 -8.65
CA ASP A 145 20.25 -7.34 -7.36
C ASP A 145 21.06 -8.36 -6.56
N ALA A 146 21.66 -9.33 -7.24
CA ALA A 146 22.63 -10.25 -6.66
C ALA A 146 23.91 -9.52 -6.24
N ALA A 147 24.47 -8.67 -7.12
CA ALA A 147 25.63 -7.85 -6.81
C ALA A 147 25.37 -6.93 -5.61
N ARG A 148 24.17 -6.35 -5.52
CA ARG A 148 23.74 -5.55 -4.36
C ARG A 148 23.75 -6.33 -3.06
N ALA A 149 23.20 -7.53 -3.06
CA ALA A 149 23.17 -8.38 -1.88
C ALA A 149 24.58 -8.77 -1.39
N LEU A 150 25.48 -9.09 -2.33
CA LEU A 150 26.85 -9.53 -2.04
C LEU A 150 27.71 -8.38 -1.50
N LEU A 151 27.63 -7.20 -2.11
CA LEU A 151 28.46 -6.05 -1.72
C LEU A 151 27.99 -5.36 -0.42
N GLN A 152 26.78 -5.67 0.07
CA GLN A 152 26.27 -5.25 1.38
C GLN A 152 26.82 -6.07 2.55
N LEU A 153 27.51 -7.18 2.28
CA LEU A 153 28.16 -7.99 3.31
C LEU A 153 29.31 -7.21 3.96
N ASP A 154 29.67 -7.60 5.18
CA ASP A 154 30.80 -7.01 5.90
C ASP A 154 32.13 -7.56 5.39
N LEU A 155 32.53 -7.10 4.20
CA LEU A 155 33.71 -7.55 3.48
C LEU A 155 34.83 -6.49 3.48
N PRO A 156 36.11 -6.91 3.54
CA PRO A 156 37.24 -6.02 3.31
C PRO A 156 37.09 -5.21 2.01
N ALA A 157 37.60 -3.98 1.99
CA ALA A 157 37.46 -3.09 0.83
C ALA A 157 38.00 -3.70 -0.47
N GLU A 158 39.16 -4.37 -0.41
CA GLU A 158 39.78 -5.05 -1.56
C GLU A 158 38.89 -6.17 -2.12
N GLU A 159 38.24 -6.95 -1.24
CA GLU A 159 37.35 -8.03 -1.64
C GLU A 159 36.05 -7.50 -2.27
N ARG A 160 35.49 -6.41 -1.71
CA ARG A 160 34.34 -5.72 -2.31
C ARG A 160 34.66 -5.17 -3.70
N GLU A 161 35.83 -4.56 -3.88
CA GLU A 161 36.25 -4.04 -5.17
C GLU A 161 36.42 -5.16 -6.21
N SER A 162 37.06 -6.27 -5.82
CA SER A 162 37.20 -7.45 -6.68
C SER A 162 35.85 -8.07 -7.08
N ILE A 163 34.91 -8.19 -6.13
CA ILE A 163 33.55 -8.68 -6.42
C ILE A 163 32.83 -7.73 -7.37
N ALA A 164 32.92 -6.42 -7.13
CA ALA A 164 32.26 -5.43 -7.97
C ALA A 164 32.77 -5.47 -9.42
N GLU A 165 34.10 -5.54 -9.60
CA GLU A 165 34.74 -5.69 -10.90
C GLU A 165 34.26 -6.96 -11.62
N ARG A 166 34.29 -8.11 -10.92
CA ARG A 166 33.83 -9.40 -11.48
C ARG A 166 32.36 -9.37 -11.91
N LEU A 167 31.51 -8.67 -11.18
CA LEU A 167 30.09 -8.56 -11.47
C LEU A 167 29.76 -7.43 -12.47
N GLY A 168 30.76 -6.67 -12.91
CA GLY A 168 30.58 -5.53 -13.81
C GLY A 168 29.77 -4.40 -13.19
N THR A 169 29.83 -4.25 -11.87
CA THR A 169 29.19 -3.17 -11.12
C THR A 169 30.24 -2.23 -10.55
N ARG A 170 29.88 -0.98 -10.30
CA ARG A 170 30.76 -0.04 -9.59
C ARG A 170 30.48 -0.16 -8.09
N PRO A 171 31.49 -0.30 -7.22
CA PRO A 171 31.28 -0.31 -5.76
C PRO A 171 30.44 0.88 -5.29
N ALA A 172 30.70 2.08 -5.85
CA ALA A 172 29.99 3.32 -5.52
C ALA A 172 28.48 3.34 -5.86
N VAL A 173 27.99 2.41 -6.69
CA VAL A 173 26.54 2.26 -6.98
C VAL A 173 25.86 1.35 -5.94
N VAL A 174 26.65 0.59 -5.19
CA VAL A 174 26.19 -0.45 -4.27
C VAL A 174 26.57 -0.17 -2.82
N GLU A 175 27.41 0.83 -2.59
CA GLU A 175 27.37 1.62 -1.37
C GLU A 175 25.95 2.22 -1.25
N ILE A 176 25.01 1.42 -0.71
CA ILE A 176 24.36 1.88 0.50
C ILE A 176 25.54 2.29 1.34
N SER A 177 25.79 3.60 1.43
CA SER A 177 26.64 4.14 2.46
C SER A 177 26.17 3.39 3.71
N LYS A 178 26.93 2.37 4.17
CA LYS A 178 27.05 2.18 5.60
C LYS A 178 27.40 3.60 5.98
N PRO A 179 26.50 4.38 6.59
CA PRO A 179 26.88 5.71 6.98
C PRO A 179 28.20 5.47 7.68
N GLU A 180 29.29 6.05 7.16
CA GLU A 180 30.48 6.17 7.98
C GLU A 180 29.89 6.73 9.25
N VAL A 181 29.79 5.90 10.30
CA VAL A 181 29.30 6.35 11.59
C VAL A 181 30.21 7.53 11.82
N PRO A 182 29.70 8.77 11.69
CA PRO A 182 30.55 9.89 11.40
C PRO A 182 31.63 9.85 12.46
N ALA A 183 32.89 9.77 12.02
CA ALA A 183 34.03 9.75 12.91
C ALA A 183 33.74 10.80 13.99
N PRO A 184 33.90 10.45 15.28
CA PRO A 184 33.20 11.05 16.41
C PRO A 184 32.93 12.54 16.18
N VAL A 185 31.68 12.82 15.83
CA VAL A 185 31.06 14.14 15.64
C VAL A 185 31.96 15.11 14.86
N GLN A 186 31.97 15.00 13.52
CA GLN A 186 32.14 16.23 12.75
C GLN A 186 31.09 17.22 13.26
N ALA A 187 31.55 18.40 13.68
CA ALA A 187 30.67 19.42 14.23
C ALA A 187 29.52 19.70 13.24
N TYR A 188 28.29 19.79 13.75
CA TYR A 188 27.08 19.88 12.92
C TYR A 188 27.17 21.00 11.89
N ASP A 189 27.75 22.14 12.26
CA ASP A 189 27.98 23.29 11.40
C ASP A 189 28.86 22.97 10.17
N VAL A 190 29.94 22.20 10.35
CA VAL A 190 30.81 21.77 9.25
C VAL A 190 30.06 20.84 8.29
N ALA A 191 29.31 19.88 8.82
CA ALA A 191 28.54 18.95 8.00
C ALA A 191 27.41 19.65 7.24
N LEU A 192 26.66 20.53 7.90
CA LEU A 192 25.58 21.32 7.30
C LEU A 192 26.10 22.29 6.24
N SER A 193 27.27 22.91 6.47
CA SER A 193 27.94 23.76 5.46
C SER A 193 28.28 22.96 4.21
N ARG A 194 28.92 21.80 4.37
CA ARG A 194 29.24 20.89 3.26
C ARG A 194 27.99 20.45 2.49
N ILE A 195 26.90 20.12 3.18
CA ILE A 195 25.63 19.76 2.55
C ILE A 195 25.08 20.95 1.74
N GLY A 196 25.12 22.16 2.31
CA GLY A 196 24.66 23.38 1.64
C GLY A 196 25.44 23.73 0.35
N GLU A 197 26.73 23.40 0.30
CA GLU A 197 27.60 23.63 -0.86
C GLU A 197 27.31 22.69 -2.06
N LEU A 198 26.57 21.60 -1.85
CA LEU A 198 26.24 20.65 -2.93
C LEU A 198 25.25 21.25 -3.92
N SER A 199 25.67 21.57 -5.15
CA SER A 199 24.81 22.14 -6.18
C SER A 199 23.73 21.18 -6.71
N ASP A 200 23.99 19.87 -6.69
CA ASP A 200 23.02 18.86 -7.13
C ASP A 200 21.97 18.60 -6.03
N HIS A 201 20.71 18.89 -6.33
CA HIS A 201 19.61 18.77 -5.36
C HIS A 201 19.38 17.32 -4.87
N GLY A 202 19.55 16.33 -5.76
CA GLY A 202 19.39 14.92 -5.42
C GLY A 202 20.48 14.43 -4.48
N LEU A 203 21.73 14.78 -4.78
CA LEU A 203 22.89 14.47 -3.95
C LEU A 203 22.80 15.19 -2.59
N ARG A 204 22.45 16.49 -2.59
CA ARG A 204 22.22 17.26 -1.36
C ARG A 204 21.21 16.58 -0.45
N ARG A 205 20.04 16.20 -0.99
CA ARG A 205 19.00 15.50 -0.22
C ARG A 205 19.50 14.15 0.30
N LYS A 206 20.21 13.37 -0.52
CA LYS A 206 20.77 12.07 -0.12
C LYS A 206 21.75 12.22 1.06
N GLU A 207 22.70 13.15 0.96
CA GLU A 207 23.70 13.42 2.01
C GLU A 207 23.03 13.93 3.30
N ALA A 208 22.06 14.83 3.17
CA ALA A 208 21.25 15.31 4.28
C ALA A 208 20.53 14.18 5.02
N MET A 209 19.88 13.25 4.30
CA MET A 209 19.17 12.13 4.93
C MET A 209 20.10 11.11 5.59
N SER A 210 21.29 10.90 5.01
CA SER A 210 22.33 10.07 5.61
C SER A 210 22.81 10.66 6.94
N ALA A 211 23.17 11.94 6.93
CA ALA A 211 23.62 12.67 8.13
C ALA A 211 22.52 12.70 9.21
N ALA A 212 21.29 13.04 8.83
CA ALA A 212 20.15 13.07 9.75
C ALA A 212 19.91 11.70 10.42
N SER A 213 20.08 10.59 9.71
CA SER A 213 19.94 9.25 10.30
C SER A 213 21.03 8.97 11.34
N ALA A 214 22.29 9.29 11.03
CA ALA A 214 23.40 9.08 11.96
C ALA A 214 23.29 9.98 13.22
N TRP A 215 22.80 11.21 13.05
CA TRP A 215 22.60 12.13 14.18
C TRP A 215 21.43 11.73 15.07
N ALA A 216 20.38 11.14 14.50
CA ALA A 216 19.25 10.62 15.28
C ALA A 216 19.69 9.58 16.32
N GLU A 217 20.69 8.78 15.98
CA GLU A 217 21.24 7.73 16.84
C GLU A 217 22.25 8.27 17.86
N ALA A 218 23.05 9.28 17.47
CA ALA A 218 24.17 9.75 18.28
C ALA A 218 23.78 10.82 19.32
N ASP A 219 23.10 11.88 18.88
CA ASP A 219 22.71 13.03 19.71
C ASP A 219 21.59 13.83 19.03
N PRO A 220 20.35 13.30 19.05
CA PRO A 220 19.24 13.86 18.30
C PRO A 220 18.83 15.26 18.79
N ALA A 221 18.97 15.53 20.09
CA ALA A 221 18.61 16.82 20.69
C ALA A 221 19.48 17.97 20.14
N SER A 222 20.81 17.79 20.16
CA SER A 222 21.73 18.80 19.64
C SER A 222 21.64 18.91 18.12
N ALA A 223 21.41 17.80 17.42
CA ALA A 223 21.25 17.80 15.97
C ALA A 223 20.02 18.59 15.51
N LEU A 224 18.87 18.42 16.19
CA LEU A 224 17.67 19.23 15.92
C LEU A 224 17.96 20.71 16.17
N ALA A 225 18.60 21.05 17.29
CA ALA A 225 18.97 22.44 17.58
C ALA A 225 19.87 23.04 16.49
N ALA A 226 20.85 22.27 15.99
CA ALA A 226 21.73 22.69 14.90
C ALA A 226 20.97 22.91 13.59
N ILE A 227 20.06 22.02 13.21
CA ILE A 227 19.27 22.16 11.98
C ILE A 227 18.28 23.34 12.08
N PHE A 228 17.70 23.58 13.24
CA PHE A 228 16.86 24.77 13.44
C PHE A 228 17.63 26.07 13.19
N ALA A 229 18.89 26.13 13.61
CA ALA A 229 19.80 27.26 13.36
C ALA A 229 20.34 27.32 11.92
N TRP A 230 20.17 26.27 11.11
CA TRP A 230 20.68 26.22 9.74
C TRP A 230 19.77 26.98 8.77
N GLU A 231 20.37 27.91 8.03
CA GLU A 231 19.74 28.62 6.91
C GLU A 231 19.92 27.81 5.63
N SER A 232 18.91 27.03 5.25
CA SER A 232 18.91 26.21 4.04
C SER A 232 17.57 26.26 3.30
N ASP A 233 17.52 25.57 2.18
CA ASP A 233 16.27 25.19 1.52
C ASP A 233 15.33 24.50 2.54
N GLY A 234 14.06 24.91 2.55
CA GLY A 234 13.04 24.40 3.48
C GLY A 234 12.82 22.89 3.33
N ASP A 235 12.78 22.37 2.10
CA ASP A 235 12.44 20.96 1.86
C ASP A 235 13.48 20.00 2.43
N VAL A 236 14.77 20.36 2.30
CA VAL A 236 15.88 19.57 2.85
C VAL A 236 15.89 19.67 4.37
N LYS A 237 15.71 20.87 4.92
CA LYS A 237 15.64 21.13 6.37
C LYS A 237 14.52 20.33 7.02
N ASP A 238 13.31 20.42 6.48
CA ASP A 238 12.12 19.76 7.00
C ASP A 238 12.28 18.23 6.94
N SER A 239 12.85 17.72 5.85
CA SER A 239 13.17 16.28 5.73
C SER A 239 14.16 15.83 6.80
N MET A 240 15.17 16.64 7.13
CA MET A 240 16.18 16.29 8.15
C MET A 240 15.57 16.33 9.57
N LEU A 241 14.81 17.39 9.87
CA LEU A 241 14.10 17.53 11.14
C LEU A 241 13.16 16.33 11.38
N TRP A 242 12.36 15.98 10.37
CA TRP A 242 11.47 14.83 10.44
C TRP A 242 12.24 13.53 10.65
N ARG A 243 13.33 13.30 9.90
CA ARG A 243 14.12 12.07 10.00
C ARG A 243 14.75 11.90 11.38
N ILE A 244 15.28 12.96 11.97
CA ILE A 244 15.88 12.92 13.32
C ILE A 244 14.81 12.68 14.37
N MET A 245 13.70 13.43 14.32
CA MET A 245 12.61 13.25 15.27
C MET A 245 12.04 11.82 15.20
N TYR A 246 11.86 11.29 13.99
CA TYR A 246 11.38 9.93 13.79
C TYR A 246 12.34 8.90 14.42
N GLY A 247 13.64 8.97 14.11
CA GLY A 247 14.62 8.03 14.65
C GLY A 247 14.80 8.13 16.16
N TRP A 248 14.78 9.36 16.69
CA TRP A 248 14.84 9.58 18.13
C TRP A 248 13.61 9.00 18.83
N ALA A 249 12.41 9.35 18.36
CA ALA A 249 11.18 8.92 19.00
C ALA A 249 10.94 7.40 18.87
N GLU A 250 11.50 6.76 17.84
CA GLU A 250 11.48 5.30 17.71
C GLU A 250 12.30 4.60 18.81
N THR A 251 13.38 5.24 19.29
CA THR A 251 14.26 4.70 20.33
C THR A 251 13.85 5.14 21.73
N ASP A 252 13.52 6.42 21.90
CA ASP A 252 13.12 7.04 23.16
C ASP A 252 12.05 8.11 22.91
N ALA A 253 10.81 7.65 22.72
CA ALA A 253 9.66 8.51 22.47
C ALA A 253 9.43 9.55 23.58
N ARG A 254 9.76 9.22 24.83
CA ARG A 254 9.53 10.10 25.96
C ARG A 254 10.54 11.25 25.98
N ALA A 255 11.83 10.96 25.81
CA ALA A 255 12.85 12.00 25.73
C ALA A 255 12.62 12.95 24.54
N ALA A 256 12.24 12.39 23.37
CA ALA A 256 11.89 13.19 22.20
C ALA A 256 10.71 14.13 22.48
N MET A 257 9.69 13.64 23.19
CA MET A 257 8.53 14.44 23.60
C MET A 257 8.90 15.53 24.61
N ASP A 258 9.65 15.19 25.65
CA ASP A 258 10.09 16.14 26.66
C ASP A 258 10.92 17.28 26.03
N TRP A 259 11.75 16.96 25.02
CA TRP A 259 12.48 17.95 24.23
C TRP A 259 11.55 18.84 23.39
N LEU A 260 10.54 18.27 22.75
CA LEU A 260 9.52 19.03 22.00
C LEU A 260 8.78 20.01 22.92
N LEU A 261 8.38 19.56 24.11
CA LEU A 261 7.66 20.38 25.09
C LEU A 261 8.53 21.49 25.68
N ALA A 262 9.82 21.23 25.86
CA ALA A 262 10.79 22.24 26.29
C ALA A 262 11.12 23.27 25.20
N SER A 263 10.90 22.92 23.92
CA SER A 263 11.25 23.76 22.79
C SER A 263 10.16 24.80 22.50
N SER A 264 10.53 26.08 22.45
CA SER A 264 9.58 27.18 22.19
C SER A 264 9.40 27.50 20.70
N SER A 265 9.91 26.66 19.80
CA SER A 265 9.92 26.95 18.36
C SER A 265 8.53 26.81 17.74
N HIS A 266 8.11 27.82 16.99
CA HIS A 266 6.89 27.79 16.19
C HIS A 266 6.98 26.79 15.02
N GLN A 267 8.16 26.24 14.74
CA GLN A 267 8.43 25.28 13.67
C GLN A 267 8.24 23.81 14.11
N LEU A 268 7.80 23.58 15.35
CA LEU A 268 7.56 22.23 15.89
C LEU A 268 6.27 21.52 15.44
N PRO A 269 5.19 22.18 14.94
CA PRO A 269 3.94 21.49 14.64
C PRO A 269 4.10 20.18 13.87
N ASP A 270 4.94 20.16 12.83
CA ASP A 270 5.08 18.98 11.97
C ASP A 270 5.79 17.81 12.68
N LEU A 271 6.70 18.12 13.62
CA LEU A 271 7.41 17.13 14.42
C LEU A 271 6.55 16.53 15.53
N VAL A 272 5.58 17.29 16.04
CA VAL A 272 4.66 16.86 17.10
C VAL A 272 3.95 15.57 16.69
N SER A 273 3.39 15.51 15.48
CA SER A 273 2.68 14.31 15.00
C SER A 273 3.53 13.04 15.03
N THR A 274 4.81 13.15 14.66
CA THR A 274 5.74 12.02 14.58
C THR A 274 6.16 11.52 15.97
N ALA A 275 6.42 12.44 16.90
CA ALA A 275 6.74 12.07 18.27
C ALA A 275 5.53 11.46 18.99
N PHE A 276 4.33 12.04 18.83
CA PHE A 276 3.11 11.48 19.40
C PHE A 276 2.74 10.12 18.80
N TRP A 277 2.98 9.90 17.51
CA TRP A 277 2.78 8.58 16.89
C TRP A 277 3.67 7.51 17.53
N ASN A 278 4.96 7.78 17.72
CA ASN A 278 5.87 6.83 18.35
C ASN A 278 5.60 6.65 19.85
N LEU A 279 5.27 7.73 20.57
CA LEU A 279 4.87 7.65 21.98
C LEU A 279 3.60 6.82 22.13
N ALA A 280 2.58 7.07 21.32
CA ALA A 280 1.33 6.32 21.38
C ALA A 280 1.49 4.83 21.00
N LYS A 281 2.50 4.49 20.19
CA LYS A 281 2.87 3.09 19.93
C LYS A 281 3.38 2.40 21.19
N SER A 282 4.23 3.04 21.98
CA SER A 282 4.77 2.46 23.22
C SER A 282 3.81 2.62 24.41
N ASP A 283 3.33 3.83 24.68
CA ASP A 283 2.43 4.21 25.76
C ASP A 283 1.31 5.15 25.27
N LEU A 284 0.18 4.56 24.92
CA LEU A 284 -0.97 5.28 24.38
C LEU A 284 -1.66 6.17 25.43
N ALA A 285 -1.68 5.75 26.70
CA ALA A 285 -2.33 6.52 27.75
C ALA A 285 -1.55 7.79 28.08
N ASP A 286 -0.22 7.70 28.14
CA ASP A 286 0.66 8.86 28.31
C ASP A 286 0.55 9.84 27.13
N ALA A 287 0.55 9.32 25.90
CA ALA A 287 0.36 10.14 24.72
C ALA A 287 -0.97 10.91 24.76
N GLU A 288 -2.10 10.26 25.06
CA GLU A 288 -3.41 10.93 25.17
C GLU A 288 -3.43 12.00 26.27
N ALA A 289 -2.83 11.72 27.43
CA ALA A 289 -2.76 12.68 28.53
C ALA A 289 -1.94 13.93 28.14
N LEU A 290 -0.86 13.74 27.40
CA LEU A 290 0.02 14.84 26.97
C LEU A 290 -0.60 15.73 25.90
N VAL A 291 -1.54 15.25 25.08
CA VAL A 291 -2.23 16.09 24.08
C VAL A 291 -2.81 17.34 24.74
N ALA A 292 -3.45 17.21 25.90
CA ALA A 292 -4.08 18.34 26.59
C ALA A 292 -3.09 19.38 27.13
N THR A 293 -1.82 19.00 27.33
CA THR A 293 -0.78 19.88 27.88
C THR A 293 -0.10 20.77 26.84
N LEU A 294 -0.32 20.49 25.54
CA LEU A 294 0.31 21.24 24.48
C LEU A 294 -0.23 22.67 24.41
N PRO A 295 0.65 23.68 24.21
CA PRO A 295 0.29 25.08 24.37
C PRO A 295 -0.60 25.62 23.25
N SER A 296 -0.40 25.17 22.00
CA SER A 296 -1.14 25.65 20.83
C SER A 296 -2.16 24.62 20.32
N GLU A 297 -3.26 25.13 19.76
CA GLU A 297 -4.29 24.25 19.15
C GLU A 297 -3.74 23.48 17.95
N GLU A 298 -2.84 24.08 17.19
CA GLU A 298 -2.17 23.41 16.09
C GLU A 298 -1.29 22.24 16.55
N ALA A 299 -0.52 22.40 17.63
CA ALA A 299 0.23 21.29 18.22
C ALA A 299 -0.72 20.20 18.74
N ARG A 300 -1.82 20.59 19.42
CA ARG A 300 -2.85 19.63 19.87
C ARG A 300 -3.45 18.84 18.71
N ARG A 301 -3.81 19.50 17.62
CA ARG A 301 -4.33 18.86 16.41
C ARG A 301 -3.33 17.85 15.83
N ASN A 302 -2.07 18.26 15.64
CA ASN A 302 -1.04 17.37 15.11
C ASN A 302 -0.72 16.19 16.04
N ALA A 303 -0.80 16.41 17.36
CA ALA A 303 -0.67 15.35 18.35
C ALA A 303 -1.82 14.34 18.28
N ARG A 304 -3.08 14.81 18.19
CA ARG A 304 -4.24 13.93 17.98
C ARG A 304 -4.10 13.11 16.71
N TRP A 305 -3.61 13.71 15.62
CA TRP A 305 -3.34 12.99 14.38
C TRP A 305 -2.29 11.88 14.56
N GLY A 306 -1.20 12.16 15.27
CA GLY A 306 -0.18 11.17 15.61
C GLY A 306 -0.72 10.01 16.46
N VAL A 307 -1.46 10.34 17.52
CA VAL A 307 -2.14 9.36 18.41
C VAL A 307 -3.10 8.50 17.60
N PHE A 308 -3.94 9.12 16.78
CA PHE A 308 -4.90 8.42 15.91
C PHE A 308 -4.18 7.44 14.96
N GLY A 309 -3.10 7.86 14.31
CA GLY A 309 -2.29 6.98 13.46
C GLY A 309 -1.70 5.78 14.20
N ALA A 310 -1.33 5.93 15.48
CA ALA A 310 -0.83 4.83 16.30
C ALA A 310 -1.95 3.85 16.68
N ILE A 311 -3.14 4.36 17.01
CA ILE A 311 -4.33 3.54 17.30
C ILE A 311 -4.71 2.70 16.06
N GLN A 312 -4.68 3.31 14.87
CA GLN A 312 -4.93 2.60 13.60
C GLN A 312 -3.99 1.41 13.41
N VAL A 313 -2.70 1.58 13.69
CA VAL A 313 -1.69 0.50 13.57
C VAL A 313 -1.92 -0.61 14.59
N LYS A 314 -2.38 -0.28 15.80
CA LYS A 314 -2.69 -1.26 16.84
C LYS A 314 -3.96 -2.08 16.55
N GLY A 315 -4.84 -1.59 15.69
CA GLY A 315 -6.07 -2.29 15.30
C GLY A 315 -7.16 -2.28 16.37
N ASP A 316 -7.11 -1.36 17.35
CA ASP A 316 -8.18 -1.15 18.32
C ASP A 316 -9.29 -0.31 17.68
N PHE A 317 -10.28 -0.98 17.10
CA PHE A 317 -11.33 -0.33 16.31
C PHE A 317 -12.19 0.62 17.15
N ASP A 318 -12.64 0.21 18.34
CA ASP A 318 -13.55 1.05 19.15
C ASP A 318 -12.85 2.34 19.59
N ARG A 319 -11.58 2.23 19.97
CA ARG A 319 -10.76 3.40 20.30
C ARG A 319 -10.45 4.25 19.06
N MET A 320 -10.20 3.64 17.91
CA MET A 320 -10.01 4.36 16.64
C MET A 320 -11.23 5.19 16.27
N LEU A 321 -12.45 4.64 16.39
CA LEU A 321 -13.68 5.37 16.08
C LEU A 321 -13.92 6.51 17.07
N THR A 322 -13.59 6.29 18.35
CA THR A 322 -13.63 7.35 19.38
C THR A 322 -12.64 8.46 19.03
N ALA A 323 -11.39 8.13 18.75
CA ALA A 323 -10.35 9.09 18.39
C ALA A 323 -10.67 9.83 17.08
N PHE A 324 -11.30 9.17 16.11
CA PHE A 324 -11.76 9.81 14.87
C PHE A 324 -12.82 10.89 15.14
N ALA A 325 -13.77 10.62 16.06
CA ALA A 325 -14.81 11.58 16.41
C ALA A 325 -14.24 12.86 17.05
N ASP A 326 -13.07 12.77 17.68
CA ASP A 326 -12.35 13.90 18.29
C ASP A 326 -11.49 14.71 17.30
N LEU A 327 -11.35 14.25 16.04
CA LEU A 327 -10.66 14.98 14.99
C LEU A 327 -11.53 16.12 14.46
N ASP A 328 -10.89 17.19 13.97
CA ASP A 328 -11.61 18.24 13.26
C ASP A 328 -12.10 17.75 11.88
N ALA A 329 -12.98 18.53 11.26
CA ALA A 329 -13.62 18.16 10.02
C ALA A 329 -12.61 17.90 8.87
N ARG A 330 -11.50 18.66 8.82
CA ARG A 330 -10.45 18.49 7.81
C ARG A 330 -9.69 17.18 8.04
N ASP A 331 -9.34 16.89 9.30
CA ASP A 331 -8.62 15.67 9.66
C ASP A 331 -9.50 14.43 9.49
N GLN A 332 -10.80 14.51 9.81
CA GLN A 332 -11.78 13.46 9.53
C GLN A 332 -11.83 13.13 8.03
N SER A 333 -11.88 14.13 7.16
CA SER A 333 -11.83 13.96 5.70
C SER A 333 -10.57 13.21 5.23
N MET A 334 -9.41 13.46 5.86
CA MET A 334 -8.17 12.75 5.53
C MET A 334 -8.14 11.31 6.09
N ALA A 335 -8.67 11.12 7.30
CA ALA A 335 -8.64 9.86 8.03
C ALA A 335 -9.68 8.83 7.56
N VAL A 336 -10.85 9.30 7.11
CA VAL A 336 -12.04 8.46 6.90
C VAL A 336 -11.76 7.30 5.94
N SER A 337 -11.03 7.53 4.86
CA SER A 337 -10.68 6.47 3.91
C SER A 337 -9.82 5.37 4.54
N GLY A 338 -8.91 5.74 5.46
CA GLY A 338 -8.10 4.78 6.22
C GLY A 338 -8.96 3.95 7.16
N VAL A 339 -9.87 4.60 7.90
CA VAL A 339 -10.79 3.94 8.83
C VAL A 339 -11.72 2.97 8.10
N VAL A 340 -12.38 3.42 7.02
CA VAL A 340 -13.27 2.53 6.25
C VAL A 340 -12.50 1.36 5.66
N ARG A 341 -11.25 1.55 5.19
CA ARG A 341 -10.42 0.44 4.70
C ARG A 341 -10.21 -0.63 5.76
N LEU A 342 -9.90 -0.21 6.98
CA LEU A 342 -9.61 -1.11 8.09
C LEU A 342 -10.89 -1.82 8.53
N LEU A 343 -11.98 -1.08 8.72
CA LEU A 343 -13.29 -1.66 9.05
C LEU A 343 -13.75 -2.63 7.96
N ALA A 344 -13.67 -2.28 6.68
CA ALA A 344 -14.14 -3.12 5.58
C ALA A 344 -13.32 -4.40 5.41
N ARG A 345 -12.07 -4.43 5.91
CA ARG A 345 -11.27 -5.65 6.01
C ARG A 345 -11.76 -6.58 7.12
N GLU A 346 -12.21 -6.03 8.23
CA GLU A 346 -12.76 -6.81 9.34
C GLU A 346 -14.23 -7.20 9.09
N SER A 347 -15.12 -6.23 8.94
CA SER A 347 -16.55 -6.37 8.63
C SER A 347 -17.00 -5.27 7.67
N PRO A 348 -17.31 -5.60 6.40
CA PRO A 348 -17.84 -4.63 5.45
C PRO A 348 -19.17 -3.99 5.87
N GLU A 349 -20.02 -4.72 6.60
CA GLU A 349 -21.28 -4.22 7.16
C GLU A 349 -21.01 -3.12 8.19
N ARG A 350 -20.14 -3.40 9.17
CA ARG A 350 -19.73 -2.42 10.19
C ARG A 350 -19.12 -1.18 9.55
N ALA A 351 -18.32 -1.36 8.49
CA ALA A 351 -17.71 -0.26 7.75
C ALA A 351 -18.77 0.64 7.09
N PHE A 352 -19.79 0.02 6.49
CA PHE A 352 -20.88 0.73 5.83
C PHE A 352 -21.81 1.43 6.83
N ASP A 353 -22.19 0.76 7.92
CA ASP A 353 -22.99 1.34 9.00
C ASP A 353 -22.28 2.56 9.60
N TRP A 354 -20.98 2.43 9.89
CA TRP A 354 -20.19 3.55 10.38
C TRP A 354 -20.12 4.70 9.36
N LEU A 355 -19.81 4.41 8.09
CA LEU A 355 -19.74 5.41 7.03
C LEU A 355 -21.07 6.18 6.85
N THR A 356 -22.20 5.49 6.94
CA THR A 356 -23.52 6.13 6.80
C THR A 356 -23.90 7.00 7.99
N SER A 357 -23.34 6.71 9.17
CA SER A 357 -23.51 7.50 10.40
C SER A 357 -22.72 8.82 10.43
N LEU A 358 -21.75 8.99 9.53
CA LEU A 358 -20.91 10.19 9.48
C LEU A 358 -21.69 11.43 9.04
N ASP A 359 -21.17 12.61 9.40
CA ASP A 359 -21.61 13.89 8.83
C ASP A 359 -21.61 13.84 7.30
N GLN A 360 -22.59 14.51 6.69
CA GLN A 360 -22.81 14.46 5.25
C GLN A 360 -21.56 14.79 4.45
N ARG A 361 -20.79 15.82 4.85
CA ARG A 361 -19.61 16.26 4.10
C ARG A 361 -18.51 15.19 4.10
N VAL A 362 -18.18 14.65 5.27
CA VAL A 362 -17.16 13.60 5.42
C VAL A 362 -17.61 12.31 4.73
N ARG A 363 -18.89 11.96 4.89
CA ARG A 363 -19.50 10.80 4.24
C ARG A 363 -19.36 10.88 2.73
N GLU A 364 -19.72 11.99 2.11
CA GLU A 364 -19.70 12.14 0.64
C GLU A 364 -18.31 11.98 0.03
N GLU A 365 -17.26 12.48 0.70
CA GLU A 365 -15.87 12.35 0.25
C GLU A 365 -15.36 10.91 0.34
N ALA A 366 -15.77 10.19 1.38
CA ALA A 366 -15.34 8.81 1.62
C ALA A 366 -16.14 7.77 0.83
N PHE A 367 -17.37 8.13 0.42
CA PHE A 367 -18.38 7.16 0.01
C PHE A 367 -17.95 6.33 -1.21
N ASP A 368 -17.51 7.00 -2.28
CA ASP A 368 -17.20 6.34 -3.56
C ASP A 368 -16.03 5.36 -3.41
N TRP A 369 -14.97 5.79 -2.71
CA TRP A 369 -13.78 4.96 -2.48
C TRP A 369 -14.08 3.76 -1.58
N SER A 370 -14.91 3.98 -0.55
CA SER A 370 -15.32 2.95 0.40
C SER A 370 -16.15 1.86 -0.28
N LEU A 371 -17.14 2.28 -1.06
CA LEU A 371 -18.00 1.38 -1.82
C LEU A 371 -17.19 0.55 -2.81
N ALA A 372 -16.20 1.16 -3.49
CA ALA A 372 -15.26 0.46 -4.37
C ALA A 372 -14.48 -0.64 -3.63
N SER A 373 -14.09 -0.38 -2.39
CA SER A 373 -13.36 -1.35 -1.58
C SER A 373 -14.24 -2.54 -1.19
N ILE A 374 -15.49 -2.30 -0.79
CA ILE A 374 -16.43 -3.36 -0.42
C ILE A 374 -16.85 -4.15 -1.65
N LEU A 375 -17.18 -3.47 -2.76
CA LEU A 375 -17.61 -4.08 -4.03
C LEU A 375 -16.61 -5.08 -4.58
N ARG A 376 -15.30 -4.78 -4.53
CA ARG A 376 -14.26 -5.70 -5.01
C ARG A 376 -14.17 -6.98 -4.19
N ARG A 377 -14.58 -6.95 -2.92
CA ARG A 377 -14.52 -8.09 -2.01
C ARG A 377 -15.83 -8.89 -2.05
N ASP A 378 -16.95 -8.19 -1.95
CA ASP A 378 -18.28 -8.80 -1.93
C ASP A 378 -19.31 -7.91 -2.68
N PRO A 379 -19.51 -8.18 -3.98
CA PRO A 379 -20.50 -7.47 -4.78
C PRO A 379 -21.94 -7.68 -4.31
N ALA A 380 -22.27 -8.85 -3.76
CA ALA A 380 -23.62 -9.19 -3.34
C ALA A 380 -24.00 -8.40 -2.09
N LEU A 381 -23.12 -8.41 -1.09
CA LEU A 381 -23.27 -7.61 0.12
C LEU A 381 -23.36 -6.12 -0.19
N THR A 382 -22.52 -5.62 -1.10
CA THR A 382 -22.57 -4.21 -1.54
C THR A 382 -23.96 -3.83 -2.04
N LYS A 383 -24.57 -4.67 -2.88
CA LYS A 383 -25.91 -4.45 -3.45
C LYS A 383 -26.99 -4.47 -2.37
N GLU A 384 -26.86 -5.35 -1.37
CA GLU A 384 -27.76 -5.40 -0.21
C GLU A 384 -27.66 -4.14 0.65
N LEU A 385 -26.44 -3.73 0.99
CA LEU A 385 -26.17 -2.50 1.76
C LEU A 385 -26.72 -1.25 1.05
N ILE A 386 -26.52 -1.14 -0.26
CA ILE A 386 -27.09 -0.03 -1.06
C ILE A 386 -28.62 -0.04 -0.98
N ARG A 387 -29.26 -1.21 -1.11
CA ARG A 387 -30.72 -1.32 -1.02
C ARG A 387 -31.25 -0.88 0.35
N GLY A 388 -30.49 -1.14 1.42
CA GLY A 388 -30.83 -0.76 2.80
C GLY A 388 -30.75 0.74 3.10
N LEU A 389 -30.18 1.57 2.22
CA LEU A 389 -30.08 3.01 2.43
C LEU A 389 -31.46 3.69 2.45
N ALA A 390 -31.74 4.40 3.54
CA ALA A 390 -33.00 5.12 3.74
C ALA A 390 -33.13 6.36 2.84
N ASP A 391 -32.03 7.06 2.59
CA ASP A 391 -31.99 8.25 1.72
C ASP A 391 -31.97 7.81 0.24
N PRO A 392 -33.01 8.14 -0.56
CA PRO A 392 -33.07 7.73 -1.96
C PRO A 392 -31.95 8.33 -2.82
N GLY A 393 -31.53 9.57 -2.54
CA GLY A 393 -30.46 10.24 -3.30
C GLY A 393 -29.11 9.55 -3.09
N LEU A 394 -28.77 9.25 -1.84
CA LEU A 394 -27.57 8.50 -1.49
C LEU A 394 -27.61 7.08 -2.04
N ARG A 395 -28.78 6.41 -1.98
CA ARG A 395 -28.98 5.08 -2.56
C ARG A 395 -28.70 5.06 -4.06
N ILE A 396 -29.24 6.01 -4.82
CA ILE A 396 -28.99 6.11 -6.26
C ILE A 396 -27.53 6.50 -6.57
N LYS A 397 -26.94 7.43 -5.82
CA LYS A 397 -25.51 7.76 -5.95
C LYS A 397 -24.62 6.53 -5.75
N ALA A 398 -24.90 5.76 -4.70
CA ALA A 398 -24.18 4.53 -4.37
C ALA A 398 -24.32 3.48 -5.48
N ALA A 399 -25.54 3.28 -5.96
CA ALA A 399 -25.80 2.34 -7.04
C ALA A 399 -25.04 2.70 -8.32
N LEU A 400 -25.02 3.98 -8.70
CA LEU A 400 -24.25 4.47 -9.85
C LEU A 400 -22.74 4.24 -9.70
N ALA A 401 -22.19 4.45 -8.49
CA ALA A 401 -20.79 4.16 -8.22
C ALA A 401 -20.51 2.65 -8.33
N ALA A 402 -21.38 1.81 -7.80
CA ALA A 402 -21.24 0.35 -7.88
C ALA A 402 -21.30 -0.15 -9.34
N THR A 403 -22.21 0.38 -10.16
CA THR A 403 -22.33 -0.04 -11.57
C THR A 403 -21.13 0.36 -12.43
N ARG A 404 -20.46 1.47 -12.10
CA ARG A 404 -19.26 1.92 -12.85
C ARG A 404 -18.00 1.15 -12.51
N LEU A 405 -17.94 0.62 -11.29
CA LEU A 405 -16.77 -0.08 -10.77
C LEU A 405 -16.90 -1.61 -10.91
N GLY A 406 -18.13 -2.12 -10.98
CA GLY A 406 -18.43 -3.53 -11.09
C GLY A 406 -18.51 -4.02 -12.53
N ASN A 407 -18.42 -5.34 -12.70
CA ASN A 407 -18.84 -5.99 -13.94
C ASN A 407 -20.36 -6.20 -13.87
N VAL A 408 -21.12 -5.38 -14.60
CA VAL A 408 -22.59 -5.37 -14.53
C VAL A 408 -23.23 -6.20 -15.64
N GLY A 409 -24.21 -7.04 -15.29
CA GLY A 409 -24.86 -7.97 -16.20
C GLY A 409 -26.39 -7.87 -16.25
N PRO A 410 -27.06 -8.76 -17.01
CA PRO A 410 -28.53 -8.85 -17.04
C PRO A 410 -29.15 -9.00 -15.65
N GLU A 411 -28.49 -9.72 -14.75
CA GLU A 411 -28.92 -9.94 -13.37
C GLU A 411 -29.02 -8.65 -12.55
N ASP A 412 -28.30 -7.60 -12.94
CA ASP A 412 -28.27 -6.31 -12.23
C ASP A 412 -29.45 -5.41 -12.55
N LEU A 413 -30.20 -5.71 -13.62
CA LEU A 413 -31.41 -4.95 -13.97
C LEU A 413 -32.46 -5.08 -12.87
N HIS A 414 -32.70 -6.29 -12.37
CA HIS A 414 -33.66 -6.51 -11.30
C HIS A 414 -33.21 -5.87 -9.98
N TRP A 415 -31.90 -5.87 -9.71
CA TRP A 415 -31.36 -5.15 -8.56
C TRP A 415 -31.57 -3.64 -8.69
N ALA A 416 -31.28 -3.04 -9.85
CA ALA A 416 -31.46 -1.61 -10.08
C ALA A 416 -32.93 -1.19 -9.91
N GLU A 417 -33.87 -1.95 -10.47
CA GLU A 417 -35.32 -1.73 -10.31
C GLU A 417 -35.77 -1.80 -8.84
N SER A 418 -35.10 -2.59 -8.01
CA SER A 418 -35.43 -2.70 -6.58
C SER A 418 -35.06 -1.46 -5.74
N LEU A 419 -34.40 -0.46 -6.34
CA LEU A 419 -33.89 0.73 -5.63
C LEU A 419 -34.92 1.85 -5.45
N GLY A 420 -36.16 1.70 -5.94
CA GLY A 420 -37.20 2.71 -5.72
C GLY A 420 -38.21 2.79 -6.84
N ILE A 421 -38.71 4.00 -7.08
CA ILE A 421 -39.60 4.28 -8.22
C ILE A 421 -38.79 4.46 -9.51
N GLU A 422 -39.42 4.32 -10.67
CA GLU A 422 -38.73 4.38 -11.97
C GLU A 422 -37.93 5.67 -12.18
N ALA A 423 -38.44 6.81 -11.72
CA ALA A 423 -37.72 8.07 -11.79
C ALA A 423 -36.37 8.04 -11.03
N GLU A 424 -36.29 7.28 -9.94
CA GLU A 424 -35.08 7.15 -9.12
C GLU A 424 -34.09 6.15 -9.73
N TYR A 425 -34.55 4.96 -10.15
CA TYR A 425 -33.64 3.92 -10.65
C TYR A 425 -33.26 4.03 -12.12
N ALA A 426 -33.98 4.84 -12.92
CA ALA A 426 -33.70 5.01 -14.35
C ALA A 426 -32.22 5.28 -14.68
N PRO A 427 -31.50 6.16 -13.95
CA PRO A 427 -30.08 6.39 -14.18
C PRO A 427 -29.21 5.15 -13.91
N VAL A 428 -29.58 4.31 -12.96
CA VAL A 428 -28.84 3.09 -12.60
C VAL A 428 -29.02 2.04 -13.68
N VAL A 429 -30.25 1.84 -14.15
CA VAL A 429 -30.56 0.96 -15.30
C VAL A 429 -29.77 1.39 -16.54
N GLY A 430 -29.69 2.70 -16.79
CA GLY A 430 -28.85 3.23 -17.85
C GLY A 430 -27.37 2.86 -17.71
N ASP A 431 -26.79 2.97 -16.51
CA ASP A 431 -25.40 2.57 -16.26
C ASP A 431 -25.19 1.05 -16.35
N VAL A 432 -26.17 0.24 -15.93
CA VAL A 432 -26.13 -1.23 -16.10
C VAL A 432 -26.07 -1.60 -17.58
N PHE A 433 -26.96 -1.05 -18.42
CA PHE A 433 -26.93 -1.31 -19.86
C PHE A 433 -25.64 -0.83 -20.52
N TYR A 434 -25.12 0.32 -20.10
CA TYR A 434 -23.86 0.86 -20.62
C TYR A 434 -22.67 -0.05 -20.29
N GLY A 435 -22.54 -0.47 -19.03
CA GLY A 435 -21.47 -1.39 -18.60
C GLY A 435 -21.60 -2.78 -19.23
N TRP A 436 -22.82 -3.32 -19.33
CA TRP A 436 -23.10 -4.59 -19.99
C TRP A 436 -22.74 -4.54 -21.47
N PHE A 437 -23.12 -3.47 -22.18
CA PHE A 437 -22.80 -3.29 -23.59
C PHE A 437 -21.28 -3.30 -23.86
N GLY A 438 -20.47 -2.80 -22.91
CA GLY A 438 -19.01 -2.78 -23.02
C GLY A 438 -18.36 -4.15 -23.19
N HIS A 439 -19.00 -5.23 -22.73
CA HIS A 439 -18.49 -6.60 -22.87
C HIS A 439 -19.42 -7.55 -23.64
N ASP A 440 -20.72 -7.26 -23.72
CA ASP A 440 -21.71 -8.01 -24.51
C ASP A 440 -22.75 -7.07 -25.14
N ALA A 441 -22.31 -6.37 -26.19
CA ALA A 441 -23.13 -5.43 -26.94
C ALA A 441 -24.42 -6.05 -27.51
N GLN A 442 -24.35 -7.31 -27.97
CA GLN A 442 -25.48 -8.00 -28.57
C GLN A 442 -26.53 -8.37 -27.53
N GLY A 443 -26.11 -8.95 -26.39
CA GLY A 443 -26.98 -9.29 -25.28
C GLY A 443 -27.67 -8.06 -24.69
N ALA A 444 -26.90 -7.01 -24.38
CA ALA A 444 -27.43 -5.75 -23.86
C ALA A 444 -28.47 -5.12 -24.83
N SER A 445 -28.16 -5.08 -26.13
CA SER A 445 -29.08 -4.55 -27.15
C SER A 445 -30.35 -5.39 -27.29
N ALA A 446 -30.23 -6.72 -27.21
CA ALA A 446 -31.37 -7.63 -27.28
C ALA A 446 -32.27 -7.51 -26.05
N ALA A 447 -31.70 -7.32 -24.86
CA ALA A 447 -32.42 -7.09 -23.63
C ALA A 447 -33.12 -5.73 -23.62
N LEU A 448 -32.44 -4.65 -24.04
CA LEU A 448 -33.01 -3.30 -24.07
C LEU A 448 -34.24 -3.17 -24.99
N ARG A 449 -34.30 -3.97 -26.07
CA ARG A 449 -35.48 -4.04 -26.94
C ARG A 449 -36.70 -4.69 -26.26
N ARG A 450 -36.48 -5.57 -25.29
CA ARG A 450 -37.53 -6.26 -24.52
C ARG A 450 -37.85 -5.54 -23.21
N TYR A 451 -36.97 -4.64 -22.77
CA TYR A 451 -37.15 -3.85 -21.56
C TYR A 451 -38.38 -2.95 -21.68
N SER A 452 -39.12 -2.79 -20.59
CA SER A 452 -40.37 -2.02 -20.56
C SER A 452 -40.17 -0.59 -21.04
N ARG A 453 -41.16 -0.05 -21.75
CA ARG A 453 -41.16 1.37 -22.16
C ARG A 453 -41.29 2.25 -20.93
N GLY A 454 -40.54 3.36 -20.92
CA GLY A 454 -40.53 4.31 -19.81
C GLY A 454 -39.20 5.05 -19.67
N PRO A 455 -39.09 5.98 -18.72
CA PRO A 455 -37.89 6.76 -18.44
C PRO A 455 -36.59 5.95 -18.32
N ALA A 456 -36.63 4.75 -17.72
CA ALA A 456 -35.45 3.91 -17.55
C ALA A 456 -34.90 3.40 -18.89
N ARG A 457 -35.80 2.99 -19.80
CA ARG A 457 -35.42 2.56 -21.16
C ARG A 457 -34.84 3.72 -21.97
N ASP A 458 -35.45 4.89 -21.87
CA ASP A 458 -34.97 6.07 -22.59
C ASP A 458 -33.61 6.56 -22.08
N ASP A 459 -33.32 6.45 -20.78
CA ASP A 459 -31.99 6.75 -20.23
C ASP A 459 -30.93 5.76 -20.76
N ALA A 460 -31.27 4.47 -20.79
CA ALA A 460 -30.39 3.44 -21.35
C ALA A 460 -30.13 3.64 -22.85
N LEU A 461 -31.18 3.94 -23.63
CA LEU A 461 -31.06 4.24 -25.06
C LEU A 461 -30.16 5.47 -25.30
N ASP A 462 -30.38 6.57 -24.57
CA ASP A 462 -29.54 7.77 -24.67
C ASP A 462 -28.05 7.46 -24.43
N ARG A 463 -27.73 6.70 -23.37
CA ARG A 463 -26.33 6.31 -23.07
C ARG A 463 -25.73 5.42 -24.16
N LEU A 464 -26.50 4.45 -24.67
CA LEU A 464 -26.01 3.56 -25.73
C LEU A 464 -25.85 4.26 -27.09
N VAL A 465 -26.62 5.33 -27.37
CA VAL A 465 -26.32 6.22 -28.51
C VAL A 465 -24.91 6.77 -28.37
N GLY A 466 -24.56 7.29 -27.19
CA GLY A 466 -23.20 7.78 -26.91
C GLY A 466 -22.13 6.70 -27.07
N ALA A 467 -22.36 5.51 -26.52
CA ALA A 467 -21.44 4.38 -26.60
C ALA A 467 -21.18 3.92 -28.05
N ASN A 468 -22.23 3.79 -28.87
CA ASN A 468 -22.11 3.35 -30.26
C ASN A 468 -21.39 4.38 -31.14
N LEU A 469 -21.57 5.68 -30.88
CA LEU A 469 -20.80 6.72 -31.57
C LEU A 469 -19.31 6.63 -31.22
N SER A 470 -18.96 6.35 -29.96
CA SER A 470 -17.56 6.11 -29.57
C SER A 470 -16.97 4.83 -30.19
N ALA A 471 -17.81 3.83 -30.47
CA ALA A 471 -17.42 2.60 -31.16
C ALA A 471 -17.43 2.71 -32.70
N PHE A 472 -17.69 3.90 -33.26
CA PHE A 472 -17.82 4.15 -34.70
C PHE A 472 -18.91 3.32 -35.40
N ASP A 473 -20.02 3.01 -34.71
CA ASP A 473 -21.25 2.48 -35.32
C ASP A 473 -22.37 3.53 -35.30
N PRO A 474 -22.30 4.55 -36.19
CA PRO A 474 -23.31 5.59 -36.22
C PRO A 474 -24.68 5.05 -36.63
N GLN A 475 -24.78 3.99 -37.42
CA GLN A 475 -26.08 3.43 -37.82
C GLN A 475 -26.80 2.78 -36.65
N ALA A 476 -26.09 2.06 -35.78
CA ALA A 476 -26.66 1.56 -34.55
C ALA A 476 -27.10 2.71 -33.63
N ALA A 477 -26.29 3.76 -33.51
CA ALA A 477 -26.65 4.95 -32.75
C ALA A 477 -27.94 5.61 -33.26
N GLU A 478 -28.12 5.76 -34.56
CA GLU A 478 -29.37 6.30 -35.15
C GLU A 478 -30.58 5.41 -34.85
N ARG A 479 -30.45 4.09 -34.98
CA ARG A 479 -31.53 3.15 -34.64
C ARG A 479 -31.93 3.22 -33.16
N LEU A 480 -30.97 3.43 -32.26
CA LEU A 480 -31.23 3.61 -30.83
C LEU A 480 -31.88 4.96 -30.55
N PHE A 481 -31.46 6.02 -31.25
CA PHE A 481 -32.07 7.34 -31.17
C PHE A 481 -33.56 7.32 -31.53
N ASP A 482 -33.91 6.64 -32.63
CA ASP A 482 -35.31 6.52 -33.07
C ASP A 482 -36.21 5.77 -32.08
N ALA A 483 -35.61 4.99 -31.16
CA ALA A 483 -36.33 4.25 -30.15
C ALA A 483 -36.58 5.04 -28.84
N ILE A 484 -35.99 6.25 -28.70
CA ILE A 484 -36.16 7.12 -27.53
C ILE A 484 -37.52 7.83 -27.60
N GLU A 485 -38.38 7.60 -26.61
CA GLU A 485 -39.72 8.19 -26.56
C GLU A 485 -39.72 9.55 -25.84
N SER A 486 -38.92 9.71 -24.79
CA SER A 486 -38.79 10.95 -24.02
C SER A 486 -38.22 12.10 -24.87
N PRO A 487 -38.94 13.22 -25.05
CA PRO A 487 -38.45 14.38 -25.81
C PRO A 487 -37.13 14.93 -25.25
N ALA A 488 -36.99 14.97 -23.92
CA ALA A 488 -35.79 15.49 -23.27
C ALA A 488 -34.54 14.61 -23.52
N LYS A 489 -34.70 13.28 -23.49
CA LYS A 489 -33.62 12.34 -23.82
C LYS A 489 -33.31 12.36 -25.31
N ARG A 490 -34.33 12.46 -26.16
CA ARG A 490 -34.17 12.59 -27.61
C ARG A 490 -33.35 13.82 -27.98
N ARG A 491 -33.62 14.99 -27.39
CA ARG A 491 -32.79 16.20 -27.57
C ARG A 491 -31.33 15.99 -27.14
N THR A 492 -31.10 15.27 -26.05
CA THR A 492 -29.73 14.99 -25.57
C THR A 492 -28.97 14.08 -26.53
N ALA A 493 -29.61 13.01 -27.01
CA ALA A 493 -29.04 12.12 -28.02
C ALA A 493 -28.82 12.84 -29.38
N ALA A 494 -29.75 13.70 -29.81
CA ALA A 494 -29.62 14.52 -31.01
C ALA A 494 -28.37 15.42 -30.97
N ARG A 495 -28.10 16.08 -29.83
CA ARG A 495 -26.88 16.89 -29.65
C ARG A 495 -25.59 16.08 -29.82
N ARG A 496 -25.58 14.81 -29.36
CA ARG A 496 -24.42 13.91 -29.54
C ARG A 496 -24.24 13.51 -30.99
N LEU A 497 -25.32 13.15 -31.69
CA LEU A 497 -25.30 12.82 -33.11
C LEU A 497 -24.89 14.01 -33.98
N HIS A 498 -25.43 15.20 -33.70
CA HIS A 498 -25.00 16.44 -34.35
C HIS A 498 -23.49 16.66 -34.21
N ARG A 499 -22.96 16.62 -32.97
CA ARG A 499 -21.51 16.79 -32.74
C ARG A 499 -20.68 15.76 -33.50
N TYR A 500 -21.09 14.49 -33.50
CA TYR A 500 -20.41 13.42 -34.24
C TYR A 500 -20.38 13.70 -35.75
N TYR A 501 -21.53 14.05 -36.35
CA TYR A 501 -21.63 14.35 -37.78
C TYR A 501 -21.04 15.70 -38.19
N THR A 502 -20.63 16.54 -37.24
CA THR A 502 -19.86 17.75 -37.53
C THR A 502 -18.35 17.52 -37.39
N GLN A 503 -17.93 16.74 -36.39
CA GLN A 503 -16.51 16.68 -35.96
C GLN A 503 -15.80 15.38 -36.32
N VAL A 504 -16.50 14.24 -36.33
CA VAL A 504 -15.90 12.90 -36.46
C VAL A 504 -16.14 12.32 -37.84
N ASP A 505 -17.39 12.33 -38.31
CA ASP A 505 -17.78 11.83 -39.64
C ASP A 505 -18.62 12.90 -40.35
N PRO A 506 -17.99 13.93 -40.96
CA PRO A 506 -18.69 15.08 -41.50
C PRO A 506 -19.81 14.73 -42.48
N ASN A 507 -21.06 15.03 -42.10
CA ASN A 507 -22.25 14.86 -42.93
C ASN A 507 -23.22 16.01 -42.67
N GLU A 508 -23.12 17.07 -43.48
CA GLU A 508 -23.88 18.32 -43.31
C GLU A 508 -25.39 18.11 -43.22
N ARG A 509 -25.94 17.25 -44.09
CA ARG A 509 -27.38 16.94 -44.10
C ARG A 509 -27.84 16.32 -42.79
N LYS A 510 -27.10 15.34 -42.28
CA LYS A 510 -27.41 14.70 -41.00
C LYS A 510 -27.17 15.63 -39.82
N ALA A 511 -26.08 16.40 -39.85
CA ALA A 511 -25.79 17.37 -38.81
C ALA A 511 -26.92 18.41 -38.67
N LEU A 512 -27.43 18.96 -39.78
CA LEU A 512 -28.59 19.86 -39.77
C LEU A 512 -29.85 19.19 -39.21
N ALA A 513 -30.15 17.96 -39.66
CA ALA A 513 -31.32 17.23 -39.16
C ALA A 513 -31.29 17.02 -37.63
N TYR A 514 -30.14 16.66 -37.06
CA TYR A 514 -30.01 16.51 -35.61
C TYR A 514 -29.87 17.84 -34.85
N GLN A 515 -29.46 18.92 -35.52
CA GLN A 515 -29.47 20.25 -34.94
C GLN A 515 -30.90 20.72 -34.67
N ASP A 516 -31.77 20.60 -35.67
CA ASP A 516 -33.19 20.99 -35.56
C ASP A 516 -33.87 20.23 -34.42
N LEU A 517 -33.64 18.91 -34.34
CA LEU A 517 -34.13 18.04 -33.28
C LEU A 517 -33.53 18.33 -31.90
N ALA A 518 -32.37 18.98 -31.83
CA ALA A 518 -31.74 19.37 -30.57
C ALA A 518 -32.26 20.70 -30.02
N THR A 519 -32.77 21.59 -30.88
CA THR A 519 -33.22 22.96 -30.55
C THR A 519 -34.72 23.13 -30.43
N ASP A 520 -35.52 22.12 -30.77
CA ASP A 520 -36.98 22.16 -30.66
C ASP A 520 -37.39 22.22 -29.17
N GLU A 521 -37.56 23.44 -28.65
CA GLU A 521 -37.84 23.70 -27.24
C GLU A 521 -39.32 23.47 -26.89
N ASP A 522 -40.28 23.73 -27.79
CA ASP A 522 -41.73 23.67 -27.51
C ASP A 522 -42.58 23.64 -28.80
N SER A 523 -42.74 22.45 -29.39
CA SER A 523 -43.80 22.17 -30.39
C SER A 523 -44.85 21.22 -29.82
#